data_AF-A0A6A5U8D8-F1
#
_entry.id   AF-A0A6A5U8D8-F1
#
_cell.length_a   1.000
_cell.length_b   1.000
_cell.length_c   1.000
_cell.angle_alpha   90.00
_cell.angle_beta   90.00
_cell.angle_gamma   90.00
#
_symmetry.space_group_name_H-M   'P 1'
#
loop_
_entity.id
_entity.type
_entity.pdbx_description
1 polymer ?
#
loop_
_entity_poly.entity_id
_entity_poly.type
_entity_poly.pdbx_seq_one_letter_code
_entity_poly.pdbx_strand_id
1 'polypeptide(L)'
;MSELISSPAGGVEEELYDACIFTIQRLQNLPDCPLEIGQALLSLDSIGPDLKRQAKAIALAHDEELEPITKVSIGTLADIGVTLKHMCSAYEKRSGEGMDLGKYRLSELLERAEVKSETMDAPSYLGADTEDDGAYAELIRECADEIKGLSTTFTELRSGFSLQIRLTTQHKMESQFRERQEEHTRVTKPLLVAQKGAKPEYAFVRRRNKSRSPTRRRSSPKRVIGLREMFS
;
A
#
# COMPACT_ATOMS: atom_id res chain seq x y z
N MET A 1 9.10 27.19 -14.37
CA MET A 1 8.66 25.91 -14.94
C MET A 1 9.55 24.84 -14.36
N SER A 2 9.19 24.35 -13.18
CA SER A 2 9.89 23.27 -12.51
C SER A 2 9.17 21.99 -12.91
N GLU A 3 9.84 21.18 -13.71
CA GLU A 3 9.33 19.89 -14.14
C GLU A 3 9.01 19.05 -12.91
N LEU A 4 7.72 18.76 -12.73
CA LEU A 4 7.23 17.66 -11.91
C LEU A 4 7.81 16.39 -12.51
N ILE A 5 9.02 16.04 -12.09
CA ILE A 5 9.55 14.68 -12.24
C ILE A 5 8.50 13.82 -11.56
N SER A 6 7.75 13.06 -12.36
CA SER A 6 6.75 12.14 -11.86
C SER A 6 7.46 11.24 -10.87
N SER A 7 7.10 11.38 -9.59
CA SER A 7 7.48 10.43 -8.56
C SER A 7 7.20 9.03 -9.12
N PRO A 8 8.17 8.09 -9.05
CA PRO A 8 7.92 6.72 -9.47
C PRO A 8 6.63 6.25 -8.79
N ALA A 9 5.86 5.37 -9.43
CA ALA A 9 4.53 4.97 -8.98
C ALA A 9 4.46 4.27 -7.58
N GLY A 10 5.53 4.33 -6.78
CA GLY A 10 5.60 3.93 -5.38
C GLY A 10 5.64 5.15 -4.47
N GLY A 11 4.83 5.13 -3.40
CA GLY A 11 4.89 6.15 -2.35
C GLY A 11 6.19 6.08 -1.55
N VAL A 12 6.41 7.10 -0.71
CA VAL A 12 7.61 7.22 0.14
C VAL A 12 7.79 6.00 1.07
N GLU A 13 6.68 5.43 1.52
CA GLU A 13 6.62 4.16 2.26
C GLU A 13 7.27 3.00 1.50
N GLU A 14 7.04 2.87 0.19
CA GLU A 14 7.64 1.83 -0.65
C GLU A 14 9.15 2.07 -0.82
N GLU A 15 9.54 3.33 -1.04
CA GLU A 15 10.96 3.69 -1.14
C GLU A 15 11.74 3.41 0.16
N LEU A 16 11.15 3.73 1.32
CA LEU A 16 11.71 3.43 2.64
C LEU A 16 11.82 1.92 2.88
N TYR A 17 10.77 1.18 2.57
CA TYR A 17 10.77 -0.28 2.70
C TYR A 17 11.87 -0.92 1.85
N ASP A 18 11.96 -0.56 0.56
CA ASP A 18 12.96 -1.13 -0.35
C ASP A 18 14.39 -0.76 0.11
N ALA A 19 14.60 0.45 0.64
CA ALA A 19 15.89 0.86 1.21
C ALA A 19 16.25 0.08 2.48
N CYS A 20 15.28 -0.20 3.36
CA CYS A 20 15.49 -1.01 4.55
C CYS A 20 15.87 -2.45 4.19
N ILE A 21 15.11 -3.10 3.30
CA ILE A 21 15.39 -4.46 2.82
C ILE A 21 16.78 -4.54 2.21
N PHE A 22 17.11 -3.63 1.30
CA PHE A 22 18.42 -3.59 0.66
C PHE A 22 19.55 -3.48 1.68
N THR A 23 19.38 -2.61 2.69
CA THR A 23 20.40 -2.39 3.71
C THR A 23 20.57 -3.62 4.61
N ILE A 24 19.46 -4.24 5.04
CA ILE A 24 19.45 -5.48 5.82
C ILE A 24 20.15 -6.62 5.05
N GLN A 25 19.84 -6.80 3.77
CA GLN A 25 20.48 -7.80 2.92
C GLN A 25 22.00 -7.61 2.85
N ARG A 26 22.47 -6.36 2.77
CA ARG A 26 23.92 -6.08 2.80
C ARG A 26 24.54 -6.42 4.16
N LEU A 27 23.89 -6.02 5.24
CA LEU A 27 24.36 -6.30 6.61
C LEU A 27 24.43 -7.79 6.89
N GLN A 28 23.45 -8.58 6.42
CA GLN A 28 23.42 -10.04 6.60
C GLN A 28 24.64 -10.76 6.00
N ASN A 29 25.29 -10.16 5.00
CA ASN A 29 26.48 -10.74 4.36
C ASN A 29 27.79 -10.42 5.12
N LEU A 30 27.73 -9.69 6.23
CA LEU A 30 28.91 -9.35 7.04
C LEU A 30 29.26 -10.48 8.03
N PRO A 31 30.57 -10.71 8.30
CA PRO A 31 31.05 -11.86 9.07
C PRO A 31 30.62 -11.90 10.55
N ASP A 32 30.13 -10.79 11.11
CA ASP A 32 29.69 -10.67 12.52
C ASP A 32 28.21 -10.24 12.65
N CYS A 33 27.41 -10.46 11.61
CA CYS A 33 26.02 -10.00 11.61
C CYS A 33 25.16 -10.79 12.61
N PRO A 34 24.42 -10.13 13.52
CA PRO A 34 23.52 -10.82 14.45
C PRO A 34 22.43 -11.62 13.71
N LEU A 35 22.02 -12.74 14.32
CA LEU A 35 20.95 -13.61 13.79
C LEU A 35 19.62 -12.84 13.65
N GLU A 36 19.39 -11.88 14.54
CA GLU A 36 18.21 -11.01 14.62
C GLU A 36 18.01 -10.21 13.32
N ILE A 37 19.09 -9.83 12.64
CA ILE A 37 19.02 -9.15 11.33
C ILE A 37 18.43 -10.07 10.27
N GLY A 38 18.81 -11.36 10.27
CA GLY A 38 18.21 -12.36 9.40
C GLY A 38 16.72 -12.59 9.71
N GLN A 39 16.33 -12.57 10.99
CA GLN A 39 14.94 -12.70 11.41
C GLN A 39 14.11 -11.46 11.01
N ALA A 40 14.69 -10.27 11.11
CA ALA A 40 14.08 -9.03 10.65
C ALA A 40 13.85 -9.05 9.13
N LEU A 41 14.83 -9.52 8.35
CA LEU A 41 14.67 -9.67 6.91
C LEU A 41 13.48 -10.56 6.55
N LEU A 42 13.39 -11.75 7.17
CA LEU A 42 12.28 -12.68 6.94
C LEU A 42 10.92 -12.06 7.31
N SER A 43 10.89 -11.28 8.40
CA SER A 43 9.68 -10.59 8.86
C SER A 43 9.25 -9.53 7.84
N LEU A 44 10.16 -8.66 7.42
CA LEU A 44 9.86 -7.61 6.45
C LEU A 44 9.55 -8.16 5.05
N ASP A 45 10.28 -9.16 4.56
CA ASP A 45 10.01 -9.80 3.26
C ASP A 45 8.60 -10.42 3.19
N SER A 46 8.08 -10.92 4.31
CA SER A 46 6.71 -11.43 4.39
C SER A 46 5.64 -10.33 4.22
N ILE A 47 6.03 -9.06 4.38
CA ILE A 47 5.17 -7.88 4.33
C ILE A 47 5.23 -7.17 2.98
N GLY A 48 6.39 -7.17 2.32
CA GLY A 48 6.65 -6.41 1.09
C GLY A 48 5.55 -6.43 0.03
N PRO A 49 5.05 -7.60 -0.40
CA PRO A 49 4.01 -7.67 -1.44
C PRO A 49 2.71 -6.96 -1.05
N ASP A 50 2.34 -6.98 0.22
CA ASP A 50 1.11 -6.38 0.69
C ASP A 50 1.29 -4.89 1.01
N LEU A 51 2.44 -4.48 1.54
CA LEU A 51 2.79 -3.08 1.70
C LEU A 51 2.70 -2.32 0.37
N LYS A 52 3.31 -2.88 -0.68
CA LYS A 52 3.27 -2.29 -2.03
C LYS A 52 1.84 -2.19 -2.58
N ARG A 53 0.96 -3.14 -2.24
CA ARG A 53 -0.46 -3.09 -2.61
C ARG A 53 -1.20 -2.03 -1.81
N GLN A 54 -0.94 -1.93 -0.51
CA GLN A 54 -1.57 -0.95 0.37
C GLN A 54 -1.17 0.48 0.00
N ALA A 55 0.13 0.75 -0.18
CA ALA A 55 0.63 2.05 -0.62
C ALA A 55 -0.01 2.50 -1.94
N LYS A 56 -0.14 1.59 -2.91
CA LYS A 56 -0.84 1.86 -4.18
C LYS A 56 -2.33 2.12 -3.98
N ALA A 57 -3.00 1.33 -3.14
CA ALA A 57 -4.43 1.51 -2.86
C ALA A 57 -4.70 2.86 -2.18
N ILE A 58 -3.88 3.25 -1.21
CA ILE A 58 -3.98 4.52 -0.49
C ILE A 58 -3.72 5.70 -1.44
N ALA A 59 -2.64 5.63 -2.24
CA ALA A 59 -2.30 6.67 -3.21
C ALA A 59 -3.42 6.91 -4.22
N LEU A 60 -4.14 5.86 -4.64
CA LEU A 60 -5.27 5.96 -5.56
C LEU A 60 -6.56 6.42 -4.87
N ALA A 61 -6.73 6.15 -3.58
CA ALA A 61 -7.96 6.44 -2.86
C ALA A 61 -8.06 7.89 -2.37
N HIS A 62 -6.92 8.59 -2.23
CA HIS A 62 -6.80 9.93 -1.61
C HIS A 62 -7.71 10.06 -0.37
N ASP A 63 -7.61 9.07 0.52
CA ASP A 63 -8.56 8.90 1.60
C ASP A 63 -7.95 9.34 2.94
N GLU A 64 -8.49 10.41 3.52
CA GLU A 64 -8.04 10.94 4.82
C GLU A 64 -8.19 9.91 5.94
N GLU A 65 -9.12 8.95 5.82
CA GLU A 65 -9.29 7.88 6.81
C GLU A 65 -8.11 6.89 6.84
N LEU A 66 -7.31 6.84 5.77
CA LEU A 66 -6.15 5.96 5.66
C LEU A 66 -4.84 6.68 6.03
N GLU A 67 -4.86 8.00 6.21
CA GLU A 67 -3.68 8.79 6.58
C GLU A 67 -2.99 8.29 7.86
N PRO A 68 -3.71 7.94 8.96
CA PRO A 68 -3.07 7.44 10.17
C PRO A 68 -2.31 6.12 9.94
N ILE A 69 -2.80 5.26 9.04
CA ILE A 69 -2.14 4.00 8.69
C ILE A 69 -0.82 4.29 7.98
N THR A 70 -0.86 5.19 7.00
CA THR A 70 0.35 5.61 6.26
C THR A 70 1.38 6.23 7.18
N LYS A 71 0.97 7.09 8.12
CA LYS A 71 1.88 7.70 9.11
C LYS A 71 2.55 6.67 10.00
N VAL A 72 1.78 5.71 10.53
CA VAL A 72 2.34 4.63 11.36
C VAL A 72 3.31 3.76 10.55
N SER A 73 2.98 3.44 9.30
CA SER A 73 3.92 2.70 8.42
C SER A 73 5.20 3.48 8.15
N ILE A 74 5.10 4.75 7.78
CA ILE A 74 6.25 5.60 7.50
C ILE A 74 7.11 5.76 8.75
N GLY A 75 6.53 6.08 9.90
CA GLY A 75 7.25 6.22 11.17
C GLY A 75 7.98 4.94 11.54
N THR A 76 7.30 3.78 11.51
CA THR A 76 7.93 2.50 11.85
C THR A 76 9.09 2.14 10.91
N LEU A 77 8.92 2.36 9.59
CA LEU A 77 10.00 2.14 8.61
C LEU A 77 11.14 3.15 8.76
N ALA A 78 10.83 4.39 9.15
CA ALA A 78 11.82 5.42 9.41
C ALA A 78 12.66 5.07 10.62
N ASP A 79 12.05 4.59 11.71
CA ASP A 79 12.75 4.15 12.91
C ASP A 79 13.68 2.98 12.60
N ILE A 80 13.20 1.97 11.87
CA ILE A 80 14.05 0.88 11.35
C ILE A 80 15.21 1.45 10.51
N GLY A 81 14.93 2.41 9.63
CA GLY A 81 15.93 3.07 8.79
C GLY A 81 17.00 3.83 9.60
N VAL A 82 16.61 4.51 10.68
CA VAL A 82 17.52 5.19 11.61
C VAL A 82 18.43 4.16 12.27
N THR A 83 17.87 3.09 12.83
CA THR A 83 18.66 2.04 13.50
C THR A 83 19.63 1.37 12.52
N LEU A 84 19.19 1.05 11.30
CA LEU A 84 20.04 0.51 10.24
C LEU A 84 21.17 1.47 9.85
N LYS A 85 20.90 2.77 9.70
CA LYS A 85 21.91 3.79 9.38
C LYS A 85 23.00 3.84 10.45
N HIS A 86 22.63 3.73 11.72
CA HIS A 86 23.59 3.70 12.82
C HIS A 86 24.41 2.41 12.82
N MET A 87 23.75 1.27 12.60
CA MET A 87 24.43 -0.01 12.48
C MET A 87 25.46 0.01 11.34
N CYS A 88 25.09 0.52 10.15
CA CYS A 88 26.03 0.73 9.03
C CYS A 88 27.19 1.65 9.41
N SER A 89 26.93 2.74 10.14
CA SER A 89 27.98 3.66 10.58
C SER A 89 28.96 3.01 11.56
N ALA A 90 28.46 2.15 12.47
CA ALA A 90 29.30 1.39 13.38
C ALA A 90 30.17 0.38 12.61
N TYR A 91 29.60 -0.34 11.64
CA TYR A 91 30.35 -1.26 10.78
C TYR A 91 31.46 -0.54 10.01
N GLU A 92 31.15 0.59 9.36
CA GLU A 92 32.13 1.39 8.61
C GLU A 92 33.29 1.87 9.49
N LYS A 93 33.01 2.32 10.72
CA LYS A 93 34.04 2.72 11.68
C LYS A 93 34.98 1.57 12.02
N ARG A 94 34.46 0.34 12.15
CA ARG A 94 35.23 -0.85 12.56
C ARG A 94 35.98 -1.49 11.40
N SER A 95 35.34 -1.68 10.25
CA SER A 95 35.94 -2.36 9.09
C SER A 95 36.80 -1.45 8.23
N GLY A 96 36.54 -0.14 8.26
CA GLY A 96 37.09 0.82 7.30
C GLY A 96 36.52 0.68 5.88
N GLU A 97 35.58 -0.23 5.66
CA GLU A 97 34.89 -0.44 4.39
C GLU A 97 33.56 0.34 4.36
N GLY A 98 33.38 1.17 3.33
CA GLY A 98 32.16 1.97 3.15
C GLY A 98 30.92 1.11 2.83
N MET A 99 29.82 1.31 3.55
CA MET A 99 28.49 0.76 3.25
C MET A 99 27.65 1.79 2.47
N ASP A 100 28.30 2.48 1.54
CA ASP A 100 27.88 3.79 1.04
C ASP A 100 26.49 3.80 0.41
N LEU A 101 26.14 2.81 -0.42
CA LEU A 101 24.92 2.91 -1.23
C LEU A 101 23.63 2.79 -0.39
N GLY A 102 23.58 1.84 0.55
CA GLY A 102 22.38 1.63 1.39
C GLY A 102 22.22 2.74 2.42
N LYS A 103 23.33 3.07 3.10
CA LYS A 103 23.39 4.14 4.09
C LYS A 103 23.08 5.52 3.51
N TYR A 104 23.60 5.85 2.33
CA TYR A 104 23.31 7.10 1.63
C TYR A 104 21.83 7.20 1.27
N ARG A 105 21.26 6.13 0.71
CA ARG A 105 19.85 6.11 0.33
C ARG A 105 18.92 6.27 1.54
N LEU A 106 19.20 5.59 2.65
CA LEU A 106 18.47 5.79 3.90
C LEU A 106 18.60 7.23 4.39
N SER A 107 19.80 7.82 4.34
CA SER A 107 20.01 9.20 4.77
C SER A 107 19.22 10.20 3.92
N GLU A 108 19.13 10.01 2.61
CA GLU A 108 18.32 10.84 1.71
C GLU A 108 16.83 10.76 2.05
N LEU A 109 16.31 9.55 2.29
CA LEU A 109 14.91 9.32 2.60
C LEU A 109 14.51 9.86 3.97
N LEU A 110 15.36 9.68 4.98
CA LEU A 110 15.11 10.14 6.36
C LEU A 110 15.09 11.66 6.49
N GLU A 111 15.73 12.41 5.58
CA GLU A 111 15.69 13.87 5.58
C GLU A 111 14.46 14.45 4.86
N ARG A 112 13.64 13.62 4.21
CA ARG A 112 12.38 14.09 3.61
C ARG A 112 11.43 14.55 4.71
N ALA A 113 10.77 15.68 4.50
CA ALA A 113 9.92 16.32 5.50
C ALA A 113 8.82 15.39 6.04
N GLU A 114 8.20 14.61 5.15
CA GLU A 114 7.14 13.64 5.45
C GLU A 114 7.61 12.42 6.26
N VAL A 115 8.90 12.11 6.22
CA VAL A 115 9.51 11.01 7.00
C VAL A 115 9.96 11.56 8.34
N LYS A 116 10.71 12.66 8.30
CA LYS A 116 11.28 13.33 9.46
C LYS A 116 10.24 13.79 10.49
N SER A 117 9.01 14.08 10.07
CA SER A 117 7.92 14.43 10.99
C SER A 117 7.35 13.24 11.75
N GLU A 118 7.56 12.01 11.25
CA GLU A 118 6.99 10.78 11.80
C GLU A 118 8.04 9.89 12.48
N THR A 119 9.33 10.13 12.27
CA THR A 119 10.42 9.40 12.93
C THR A 119 10.45 9.69 14.43
N MET A 120 10.66 8.66 15.24
CA MET A 120 10.92 8.81 16.67
C MET A 120 12.28 9.49 16.93
N ASP A 121 12.44 10.04 18.13
CA ASP A 121 13.73 10.54 18.58
C ASP A 121 14.79 9.43 18.51
N ALA A 122 16.01 9.81 18.14
CA ALA A 122 17.11 8.87 18.02
C ALA A 122 17.35 8.13 19.37
N PRO A 123 17.44 6.78 19.35
CA PRO A 123 17.73 6.01 20.55
C PRO A 123 18.96 6.50 21.33
N SER A 124 18.86 6.53 22.66
CA SER A 124 19.89 7.12 23.53
C SER A 124 21.28 6.46 23.44
N TYR A 125 21.36 5.20 23.02
CA TYR A 125 22.62 4.46 22.85
C TYR A 125 23.40 4.85 21.58
N LEU A 126 22.79 5.61 20.67
CA LEU A 126 23.39 5.97 19.38
C LEU A 126 24.52 7.02 19.47
N GLY A 127 24.77 7.56 20.67
CA GLY A 127 25.89 8.46 20.96
C GLY A 127 27.09 7.78 21.64
N ALA A 128 27.04 6.48 21.89
CA ALA A 128 28.14 5.78 22.57
C ALA A 128 29.38 5.66 21.68
N ASP A 129 30.56 5.93 22.24
CA ASP A 129 31.83 5.72 21.56
C ASP A 129 32.06 4.23 21.34
N THR A 130 32.06 3.81 20.08
CA THR A 130 32.23 2.40 19.65
C THR A 130 33.69 2.01 19.47
N GLU A 131 34.62 2.67 20.16
CA GLU A 131 36.06 2.41 20.00
C GLU A 131 36.49 1.08 20.64
N ASP A 132 35.72 0.58 21.62
CA ASP A 132 35.92 -0.73 22.24
C ASP A 132 35.08 -1.82 21.53
N ASP A 133 35.69 -2.99 21.30
CA ASP A 133 35.03 -4.15 20.69
C ASP A 133 33.80 -4.61 21.51
N GLY A 134 33.85 -4.46 22.83
CA GLY A 134 32.72 -4.75 23.72
C GLY A 134 31.53 -3.82 23.48
N ALA A 135 31.79 -2.52 23.45
CA ALA A 135 30.78 -1.49 23.19
C ALA A 135 30.19 -1.62 21.77
N TYR A 136 31.01 -1.98 20.78
CA TYR A 136 30.55 -2.26 19.42
C TYR A 136 29.57 -3.45 19.39
N ALA A 137 29.94 -4.58 20.00
CA ALA A 137 29.10 -5.77 20.00
C ALA A 137 27.76 -5.53 20.71
N GLU A 138 27.76 -4.76 21.80
CA GLU A 138 26.54 -4.37 22.50
C GLU A 138 25.63 -3.48 21.65
N LEU A 139 26.19 -2.44 21.01
CA LEU A 139 25.45 -1.57 20.10
C LEU A 139 24.80 -2.35 18.96
N ILE A 140 25.56 -3.23 18.30
CA ILE A 140 25.07 -4.02 17.17
C ILE A 140 23.93 -4.94 17.60
N ARG A 141 24.03 -5.55 18.80
CA ARG A 141 22.97 -6.38 19.37
C ARG A 141 21.72 -5.56 19.67
N GLU A 142 21.86 -4.41 20.32
CA GLU A 142 20.73 -3.52 20.63
C GLU A 142 20.02 -3.03 19.36
N CYS A 143 20.79 -2.61 18.35
CA CYS A 143 20.24 -2.25 17.04
C CYS A 143 19.44 -3.42 16.43
N ALA A 144 19.97 -4.63 16.49
CA ALA A 144 19.33 -5.79 15.88
C ALA A 144 18.06 -6.21 16.63
N ASP A 145 18.07 -6.15 17.97
CA ASP A 145 16.91 -6.38 18.82
C ASP A 145 15.79 -5.35 18.54
N GLU A 146 16.15 -4.08 18.38
CA GLU A 146 15.21 -3.00 18.04
C GLU A 146 14.60 -3.21 16.65
N ILE A 147 15.42 -3.46 15.63
CA ILE A 147 14.95 -3.73 14.25
C ILE A 147 13.98 -4.92 14.25
N LYS A 148 14.28 -5.98 14.99
CA LYS A 148 13.39 -7.14 15.14
C LYS A 148 12.08 -6.78 15.85
N GLY A 149 12.14 -6.02 16.94
CA GLY A 149 10.95 -5.56 17.67
C GLY A 149 10.02 -4.71 16.80
N LEU A 150 10.59 -3.74 16.08
CA LEU A 150 9.87 -2.88 15.13
C LEU A 150 9.27 -3.70 13.99
N SER A 151 10.03 -4.62 13.40
CA SER A 151 9.55 -5.49 12.31
C SER A 151 8.40 -6.40 12.76
N THR A 152 8.46 -6.92 13.99
CA THR A 152 7.40 -7.75 14.58
C THR A 152 6.14 -6.93 14.80
N THR A 153 6.28 -5.77 15.43
CA THR A 153 5.17 -4.83 15.68
C THR A 153 4.50 -4.42 14.37
N PHE A 154 5.31 -4.12 13.34
CA PHE A 154 4.80 -3.77 12.02
C PHE A 154 3.99 -4.90 11.38
N THR A 155 4.45 -6.15 11.56
CA THR A 155 3.74 -7.35 11.10
C THR A 155 2.38 -7.51 11.80
N GLU A 156 2.32 -7.25 13.11
CA GLU A 156 1.09 -7.35 13.90
C GLU A 156 0.06 -6.29 13.49
N LEU A 157 0.49 -5.03 13.39
CA LEU A 157 -0.34 -3.88 13.01
C LEU A 157 -0.96 -4.04 11.60
N ARG A 158 -0.24 -4.69 10.68
CA ARG A 158 -0.70 -4.95 9.30
C ARG A 158 -2.04 -5.67 9.23
N SER A 159 -2.31 -6.60 10.16
CA SER A 159 -3.57 -7.33 10.18
C SER A 159 -4.76 -6.38 10.38
N GLY A 160 -4.60 -5.39 11.26
CA GLY A 160 -5.55 -4.31 11.49
C GLY A 160 -5.68 -3.38 10.29
N PHE A 161 -4.56 -2.96 9.69
CA PHE A 161 -4.57 -2.07 8.52
C PHE A 161 -5.29 -2.69 7.33
N SER A 162 -5.05 -3.98 7.07
CA SER A 162 -5.69 -4.70 5.97
C SER A 162 -7.22 -4.78 6.15
N LEU A 163 -7.69 -4.93 7.39
CA LEU A 163 -9.11 -4.92 7.69
C LEU A 163 -9.70 -3.53 7.48
N GLN A 164 -9.04 -2.49 8.01
CA GLN A 164 -9.51 -1.11 7.92
C GLN A 164 -9.61 -0.65 6.46
N ILE A 165 -8.58 -0.90 5.64
CA ILE A 165 -8.59 -0.57 4.21
C ILE A 165 -9.77 -1.26 3.51
N ARG A 166 -10.07 -2.53 3.83
CA ARG A 166 -11.22 -3.24 3.27
C ARG A 166 -12.55 -2.63 3.69
N LEU A 167 -12.70 -2.24 4.96
CA LEU A 167 -13.93 -1.64 5.47
C LEU A 167 -14.17 -0.27 4.84
N THR A 168 -13.16 0.60 4.82
CA THR A 168 -13.26 1.94 4.20
C THR A 168 -13.56 1.84 2.71
N THR A 169 -12.89 0.94 1.97
CA THR A 169 -13.17 0.74 0.55
C THR A 169 -14.58 0.18 0.29
N GLN A 170 -15.08 -0.74 1.12
CA GLN A 170 -16.46 -1.21 1.05
C GLN A 170 -17.46 -0.09 1.29
N HIS A 171 -17.28 0.68 2.37
CA HIS A 171 -18.17 1.80 2.71
C HIS A 171 -18.21 2.86 1.61
N LYS A 172 -17.06 3.16 0.99
CA LYS A 172 -16.96 4.10 -0.15
C LYS A 172 -17.70 3.57 -1.38
N MET A 173 -17.55 2.28 -1.71
CA MET A 173 -18.29 1.66 -2.82
C MET A 173 -19.79 1.66 -2.58
N GLU A 174 -20.25 1.35 -1.37
CA GLU A 174 -21.67 1.38 -1.01
C GLU A 174 -22.25 2.79 -1.10
N SER A 175 -21.50 3.80 -0.64
CA SER A 175 -21.90 5.20 -0.71
C SER A 175 -22.04 5.67 -2.16
N GLN A 176 -21.06 5.38 -3.02
CA GLN A 176 -21.13 5.69 -4.45
C GLN A 176 -22.28 4.96 -5.14
N PHE A 177 -22.56 3.72 -4.76
CA PHE A 177 -23.68 2.96 -5.31
C PHE A 177 -25.03 3.56 -4.91
N ARG A 178 -25.19 3.96 -3.64
CA ARG A 178 -26.40 4.66 -3.17
C ARG A 178 -26.59 6.00 -3.89
N GLU A 179 -25.54 6.80 -4.03
CA GLU A 179 -25.60 8.08 -4.73
C GLU A 179 -26.03 7.90 -6.20
N ARG A 180 -25.49 6.90 -6.90
CA ARG A 180 -25.92 6.56 -8.27
C ARG A 180 -27.36 6.06 -8.35
N GLN A 181 -27.83 5.30 -7.35
CA GLN A 181 -29.24 4.90 -7.28
C GLN A 181 -30.15 6.11 -7.08
N GLU A 182 -29.79 7.02 -6.17
CA GLU A 182 -30.52 8.26 -5.94
C GLU A 182 -30.52 9.16 -7.19
N GLU A 183 -29.40 9.29 -7.90
CA GLU A 183 -29.31 10.02 -9.16
C GLU A 183 -30.22 9.40 -10.24
N HIS A 184 -30.22 8.06 -10.37
CA HIS A 184 -31.13 7.37 -11.28
C HIS A 184 -32.61 7.58 -10.93
N THR A 185 -32.97 7.61 -9.63
CA THR A 185 -34.35 7.93 -9.21
C THR A 185 -34.73 9.39 -9.48
N ARG A 186 -33.77 10.33 -9.46
CA ARG A 186 -34.01 11.74 -9.81
C ARG A 186 -34.15 11.95 -11.32
N VAL A 187 -33.43 11.18 -12.15
CA VAL A 187 -33.56 11.19 -13.62
C VAL A 187 -34.85 10.49 -14.08
N THR A 188 -35.33 9.50 -13.33
CA THR A 188 -36.67 8.90 -13.51
C THR A 188 -37.74 9.65 -12.73
N LYS A 189 -37.79 10.97 -12.82
CA LYS A 189 -39.09 11.64 -12.72
C LYS A 189 -39.94 11.09 -13.87
N PRO A 190 -41.07 10.40 -13.63
CA PRO A 190 -41.99 10.11 -14.72
C PRO A 190 -42.33 11.47 -15.33
N LEU A 191 -42.11 11.61 -16.64
CA LEU A 191 -42.61 12.77 -17.38
C LEU A 191 -44.04 13.04 -16.90
N LEU A 192 -44.30 14.27 -16.46
CA LEU A 192 -45.59 14.82 -16.05
C LEU A 192 -46.58 14.84 -17.24
N VAL A 193 -46.69 13.74 -17.99
CA VAL A 193 -47.72 13.50 -19.01
C VAL A 193 -48.89 12.71 -18.39
N ALA A 194 -48.76 12.26 -17.14
CA ALA A 194 -49.78 11.49 -16.44
C ALA A 194 -50.37 12.22 -15.21
N GLN A 195 -50.74 13.49 -15.32
CA GLN A 195 -51.73 14.09 -14.42
C GLN A 195 -52.77 14.92 -15.17
N LYS A 196 -53.90 14.24 -15.43
CA LYS A 196 -55.29 14.72 -15.47
C LYS A 196 -55.59 16.05 -16.17
N GLY A 197 -56.26 15.96 -17.32
CA GLY A 197 -57.23 17.01 -17.68
C GLY A 197 -57.57 17.28 -19.15
N ALA A 198 -57.54 16.32 -20.09
CA ALA A 198 -58.23 16.52 -21.36
C ALA A 198 -58.55 15.19 -22.03
N LYS A 199 -59.84 14.94 -22.31
CA LYS A 199 -60.27 13.87 -23.20
C LYS A 199 -59.84 14.25 -24.63
N PRO A 200 -59.10 13.40 -25.36
CA PRO A 200 -59.10 13.52 -26.80
C PRO A 200 -60.37 12.83 -27.30
N GLU A 201 -61.38 13.64 -27.64
CA GLU A 201 -62.41 13.21 -28.58
C GLU A 201 -61.76 12.97 -29.95
N TYR A 202 -62.31 12.00 -30.69
CA TYR A 202 -61.97 11.59 -32.06
C TYR A 202 -60.66 10.78 -32.20
N ALA A 203 -60.57 9.65 -32.91
CA ALA A 203 -61.47 9.01 -33.85
C ALA A 203 -61.18 7.50 -33.92
N PHE A 204 -62.25 6.75 -34.21
CA PHE A 204 -62.22 5.35 -34.60
C PHE A 204 -61.30 5.12 -35.80
N VAL A 205 -60.31 4.22 -35.68
CA VAL A 205 -59.98 3.28 -36.76
C VAL A 205 -59.60 1.93 -36.15
N ARG A 206 -60.57 1.01 -36.18
CA ARG A 206 -60.30 -0.43 -36.10
C ARG A 206 -59.48 -0.83 -37.32
N ARG A 207 -58.36 -1.52 -37.14
CA ARG A 207 -57.98 -2.65 -38.01
C ARG A 207 -57.03 -3.60 -37.29
N ARG A 208 -57.48 -4.87 -37.21
CA ARG A 208 -56.76 -6.04 -36.72
C ARG A 208 -55.45 -6.23 -37.49
N ASN A 209 -54.40 -6.71 -36.82
CA ASN A 209 -53.64 -7.87 -37.30
C ASN A 209 -52.95 -8.58 -36.12
N LYS A 210 -53.20 -9.89 -36.04
CA LYS A 210 -52.49 -10.82 -35.15
C LYS A 210 -51.02 -10.87 -35.60
N SER A 211 -50.10 -10.48 -34.74
CA SER A 211 -48.66 -10.72 -34.94
C SER A 211 -48.16 -11.63 -33.82
N ARG A 212 -47.49 -12.70 -34.22
CA ARG A 212 -47.17 -13.91 -33.49
C ARG A 212 -46.14 -13.67 -32.40
N SER A 213 -46.33 -14.29 -31.24
CA SER A 213 -45.30 -14.48 -30.22
C SER A 213 -44.05 -15.13 -30.83
N PRO A 214 -42.83 -14.60 -30.60
CA PRO A 214 -41.62 -15.28 -31.01
C PRO A 214 -41.29 -16.38 -30.00
N THR A 215 -41.81 -17.58 -30.26
CA THR A 215 -41.31 -18.81 -29.66
C THR A 215 -40.06 -19.26 -30.43
N ARG A 216 -38.99 -19.58 -29.69
CA ARG A 216 -37.72 -20.24 -30.08
C ARG A 216 -36.70 -19.43 -30.90
N ARG A 217 -35.64 -19.03 -30.20
CA ARG A 217 -34.28 -19.55 -30.50
C ARG A 217 -33.58 -19.88 -29.18
N ARG A 218 -33.55 -21.17 -28.83
CA ARG A 218 -32.52 -21.72 -27.93
C ARG A 218 -31.19 -21.50 -28.65
N SER A 219 -30.42 -20.49 -28.24
CA SER A 219 -28.99 -20.48 -28.52
C SER A 219 -28.36 -21.58 -27.69
N SER A 220 -27.82 -22.59 -28.36
CA SER A 220 -26.88 -23.52 -27.77
C SER A 220 -25.73 -22.74 -27.12
N PRO A 221 -25.24 -23.14 -25.93
CA PRO A 221 -24.08 -22.49 -25.33
C PRO A 221 -22.89 -22.65 -26.27
N LYS A 222 -22.23 -21.54 -26.61
CA LYS A 222 -20.93 -21.58 -27.28
C LYS A 222 -19.98 -22.38 -26.39
N ARG A 223 -19.43 -23.49 -26.88
CA ARG A 223 -18.35 -24.20 -26.19
C ARG A 223 -17.21 -23.20 -26.01
N VAL A 224 -16.81 -22.99 -24.76
CA VAL A 224 -15.57 -22.30 -24.42
C VAL A 224 -14.45 -23.27 -24.79
N ILE A 225 -13.69 -22.94 -25.83
CA ILE A 225 -12.42 -23.59 -26.13
C ILE A 225 -11.48 -23.17 -25.00
N GLY A 226 -10.94 -24.12 -24.25
CA GLY A 226 -9.98 -23.83 -23.20
C GLY A 226 -8.70 -23.24 -23.81
N LEU A 227 -8.08 -22.27 -23.13
CA LEU A 227 -6.78 -21.66 -23.48
C LEU A 227 -5.66 -22.66 -23.83
N ARG A 228 -5.83 -23.93 -23.46
CA ARG A 228 -4.89 -25.03 -23.72
C ARG A 228 -4.89 -25.55 -25.16
N GLU A 229 -5.91 -25.24 -25.98
CA GLU A 229 -5.96 -25.63 -27.40
C GLU A 229 -5.49 -24.52 -28.36
N MET A 230 -5.16 -23.32 -27.85
CA MET A 230 -4.72 -22.19 -28.71
C MET A 230 -3.21 -22.15 -28.96
N PHE A 231 -2.42 -23.00 -28.29
CA PHE A 231 -0.95 -23.00 -28.35
C PHE A 231 -0.35 -24.38 -28.65
N SER A 232 -1.11 -25.26 -29.32
CA SER A 232 -0.62 -26.53 -29.86
C SER A 232 -0.54 -26.51 -31.38
#